data_AF-A0A1X0RPJ8-F1
#
_entry.id   AF-A0A1X0RPJ8-F1
#
_cell.length_a   1.000
_cell.length_b   1.000
_cell.length_c   1.000
_cell.angle_alpha   90.00
_cell.angle_beta   90.00
_cell.angle_gamma   90.00
#
_symmetry.space_group_name_H-M   'P 1'
#
loop_
_entity.id
_entity.type
_entity.pdbx_description
1 polymer ?
#
loop_
_entity_poly.entity_id
_entity_poly.type
_entity_poly.pdbx_seq_one_letter_code
_entity_poly.pdbx_strand_id
1 'polypeptide(L)'
;MIAQAHECVWQKAVMEHMKYGTVARLAIKASDYYESFLSNCNSLVPDYWKTIGEIKHNYFKAVAQYQKANEAISSGRYGEEIARLYLAKSNNAAAIQKLSELTNPTLHPSFVQQIYTLDHSIDRDLIRAEKDNDVVYMETVPQPNQLAPILRSDMAKPILPSFILDPSYWLVLTERPNDSLFIKRPLFEKLVPFAVHQAVSVYNDKKNYIVQNDIIEKNSVLEQEYQKVITELRLPYSLDIIDTLPKELLTYAEEVQDLGGIQTLNDMLHKIQDMSKKALGLIEEGFNALEEENEQDAMLSKQYGKRKYII
;
A
#
# COMPACT_ATOMS: atom_id res chain seq x y z
N MET A 1 -7.08 13.84 13.54
CA MET A 1 -8.24 12.99 13.19
C MET A 1 -8.64 12.03 14.30
N ILE A 2 -7.82 11.05 14.71
CA ILE A 2 -8.22 10.11 15.78
C ILE A 2 -8.54 10.81 17.11
N ALA A 3 -7.80 11.86 17.48
CA ALA A 3 -8.08 12.70 18.65
C ALA A 3 -9.48 13.33 18.59
N GLN A 4 -9.85 13.92 17.45
CA GLN A 4 -11.16 14.55 17.24
C GLN A 4 -12.30 13.51 17.20
N ALA A 5 -12.06 12.33 16.61
CA ALA A 5 -13.03 11.24 16.66
C ALA A 5 -13.27 10.78 18.12
N HIS A 6 -12.22 10.70 18.93
CA HIS A 6 -12.33 10.38 20.35
C HIS A 6 -13.03 11.49 21.14
N GLU A 7 -12.80 12.77 20.81
CA GLU A 7 -13.54 13.92 21.35
C GLU A 7 -15.04 13.79 21.07
N CYS A 8 -15.46 13.38 19.87
CA CYS A 8 -16.88 13.15 19.57
C CYS A 8 -17.47 12.00 20.42
N VAL A 9 -16.72 10.93 20.66
CA VAL A 9 -17.14 9.84 21.55
C VAL A 9 -17.28 10.34 22.99
N TRP A 10 -16.35 11.18 23.46
CA TRP A 10 -16.45 11.81 24.77
C TRP A 10 -17.67 12.73 24.87
N GLN A 11 -17.93 13.57 23.86
CA GLN A 11 -19.11 14.45 23.82
C GLN A 11 -20.40 13.64 23.92
N LYS A 12 -20.48 12.53 23.17
CA LYS A 12 -21.60 11.59 23.26
C LYS A 12 -21.76 11.03 24.69
N ALA A 13 -20.67 10.60 25.32
CA ALA A 13 -20.71 10.10 26.70
C ALA A 13 -21.20 11.14 27.72
N VAL A 14 -20.85 12.41 27.51
CA VAL A 14 -21.35 13.53 28.34
C VAL A 14 -22.85 13.76 28.11
N MET A 15 -23.30 13.75 26.85
CA MET A 15 -24.72 13.92 26.49
C MET A 15 -25.60 12.76 27.01
N GLU A 16 -25.07 11.55 27.03
CA GLU A 16 -25.75 10.36 27.58
C GLU A 16 -25.68 10.27 29.12
N HIS A 17 -25.14 11.30 29.79
CA HIS A 17 -24.98 11.35 31.25
C HIS A 17 -24.31 10.10 31.84
N MET A 18 -23.26 9.60 31.16
CA MET A 18 -22.49 8.47 31.67
C MET A 18 -21.83 8.80 33.02
N LYS A 19 -21.51 7.75 33.80
CA LYS A 19 -20.83 7.89 35.10
C LYS A 19 -19.56 8.74 34.97
N TYR A 20 -19.31 9.60 35.97
CA TYR A 20 -18.15 10.50 36.02
C TYR A 20 -16.82 9.79 35.75
N GLY A 21 -16.64 8.59 36.31
CA GLY A 21 -15.45 7.77 36.08
C GLY A 21 -15.26 7.36 34.62
N THR A 22 -16.32 7.04 33.88
CA THR A 22 -16.22 6.70 32.44
C THR A 22 -15.85 7.92 31.62
N VAL A 23 -16.52 9.06 31.88
CA VAL A 23 -16.25 10.34 31.19
C VAL A 23 -14.79 10.77 31.41
N ALA A 24 -14.27 10.59 32.63
CA ALA A 24 -12.87 10.89 32.93
C ALA A 24 -11.87 10.03 32.15
N ARG A 25 -12.15 8.71 31.99
CA ARG A 25 -11.29 7.78 31.25
C ARG A 25 -11.24 8.08 29.75
N LEU A 26 -12.35 8.61 29.20
CA LEU A 26 -12.42 9.05 27.80
C LEU A 26 -11.71 10.41 27.62
N ALA A 27 -11.92 11.35 28.55
CA ALA A 27 -11.27 12.66 28.50
C ALA A 27 -9.74 12.56 28.58
N ILE A 28 -9.20 11.74 29.48
CA ILE A 28 -7.74 11.58 29.58
C ILE A 28 -7.15 10.95 28.32
N LYS A 29 -7.87 10.00 27.69
CA LYS A 29 -7.42 9.39 26.43
C LYS A 29 -7.46 10.38 25.26
N ALA A 30 -8.46 11.28 25.22
CA ALA A 30 -8.47 12.39 24.26
C ALA A 30 -7.24 13.28 24.43
N SER A 31 -6.89 13.63 25.66
CA SER A 31 -5.70 14.42 25.99
C SER A 31 -4.40 13.74 25.53
N ASP A 32 -4.26 12.43 25.77
CA ASP A 32 -3.12 11.61 25.33
C ASP A 32 -2.99 11.63 23.78
N TYR A 33 -4.10 11.61 23.04
CA TYR A 33 -4.05 11.71 21.57
C TYR A 33 -3.64 13.10 21.07
N TYR A 34 -4.05 14.17 21.75
CA TYR A 34 -3.58 15.51 21.42
C TYR A 34 -2.10 15.68 21.76
N GLU A 35 -1.62 15.11 22.86
CA GLU A 35 -0.20 15.06 23.20
C GLU A 35 0.62 14.34 22.12
N SER A 36 0.15 13.16 21.69
CA SER A 36 0.76 12.41 20.60
C SER A 36 0.73 13.16 19.26
N PHE A 37 -0.27 14.02 19.02
CA PHE A 37 -0.28 14.89 17.85
C PHE A 37 0.82 15.95 17.95
N LEU A 38 0.91 16.64 19.10
CA LEU A 38 1.90 17.70 19.34
C LEU A 38 3.34 17.18 19.26
N SER A 39 3.62 15.98 19.79
CA SER A 39 4.95 15.37 19.75
C SER A 39 5.41 15.01 18.34
N ASN A 40 4.47 14.80 17.42
CA ASN A 40 4.74 14.42 16.03
C ASN A 40 4.45 15.55 15.03
N CYS A 41 4.26 16.78 15.51
CA CYS A 41 4.03 17.93 14.65
C CYS A 41 5.30 18.34 13.90
N ASN A 42 5.28 18.21 12.57
CA ASN A 42 6.34 18.69 11.67
C ASN A 42 6.12 20.15 11.24
N SER A 43 7.13 20.77 10.61
CA SER A 43 7.06 22.14 10.05
C SER A 43 6.00 22.33 8.96
N LEU A 44 5.48 21.25 8.39
CA LEU A 44 4.39 21.25 7.42
C LEU A 44 3.02 21.58 8.05
N VAL A 45 2.88 21.40 9.36
CA VAL A 45 1.63 21.67 10.08
C VAL A 45 1.57 23.16 10.45
N PRO A 46 0.49 23.87 10.09
CA PRO A 46 0.33 25.28 10.45
C PRO A 46 0.44 25.50 11.97
N ASP A 47 1.11 26.58 12.39
CA ASP A 47 1.36 26.82 13.82
C ASP A 47 0.08 26.98 14.64
N TYR A 48 -0.99 27.52 14.05
CA TYR A 48 -2.28 27.61 14.74
C TYR A 48 -2.89 26.24 15.10
N TRP A 49 -2.58 25.16 14.37
CA TRP A 49 -3.01 23.80 14.75
C TRP A 49 -2.27 23.30 15.97
N LYS A 50 -1.01 23.68 16.16
CA LYS A 50 -0.23 23.35 17.36
C LYS A 50 -0.86 24.04 18.57
N THR A 51 -1.14 25.34 18.47
CA THR A 51 -1.83 26.09 19.55
C THR A 51 -3.20 25.48 19.88
N ILE A 52 -4.01 25.13 18.87
CA ILE A 52 -5.30 24.45 19.09
C ILE A 52 -5.10 23.08 19.76
N GLY A 53 -4.09 22.33 19.34
CA GLY A 53 -3.73 21.05 19.95
C GLY A 53 -3.34 21.20 21.43
N GLU A 54 -2.55 22.21 21.78
CA GLU A 54 -2.16 22.54 23.16
C GLU A 54 -3.35 22.92 24.03
N ILE A 55 -4.24 23.79 23.51
CA ILE A 55 -5.48 24.19 24.20
C ILE A 55 -6.34 22.94 24.49
N LYS A 56 -6.58 22.11 23.47
CA LYS A 56 -7.41 20.90 23.63
C LYS A 56 -6.75 19.86 24.55
N HIS A 57 -5.44 19.66 24.45
CA HIS A 57 -4.70 18.77 25.35
C HIS A 57 -4.92 19.15 26.81
N ASN A 58 -4.69 20.42 27.15
CA ASN A 58 -4.82 20.95 28.51
C ASN A 58 -6.28 20.95 28.99
N TYR A 59 -7.23 21.34 28.13
CA TYR A 59 -8.66 21.30 28.44
C TYR A 59 -9.13 19.88 28.76
N PHE A 60 -8.84 18.89 27.93
CA PHE A 60 -9.28 17.50 28.18
C PHE A 60 -8.60 16.89 29.40
N LYS A 61 -7.36 17.31 29.71
CA LYS A 61 -6.68 16.94 30.96
C LYS A 61 -7.37 17.54 32.19
N ALA A 62 -7.80 18.80 32.11
CA ALA A 62 -8.57 19.46 33.16
C ALA A 62 -9.93 18.79 33.37
N VAL A 63 -10.67 18.53 32.28
CA VAL A 63 -11.96 17.80 32.31
C VAL A 63 -11.80 16.43 32.96
N ALA A 64 -10.75 15.67 32.62
CA ALA A 64 -10.52 14.35 33.19
C ALA A 64 -10.35 14.41 34.71
N GLN A 65 -9.59 15.39 35.20
CA GLN A 65 -9.38 15.59 36.65
C GLN A 65 -10.64 16.07 37.35
N TYR A 66 -11.38 17.02 36.76
CA TYR A 66 -12.65 17.51 37.30
C TYR A 66 -13.69 16.38 37.43
N GLN A 67 -13.83 15.54 36.41
CA GLN A 67 -14.75 14.42 36.48
C GLN A 67 -14.30 13.35 37.49
N LYS A 68 -12.99 13.17 37.70
CA LYS A 68 -12.51 12.33 38.80
C LYS A 68 -12.74 12.94 40.17
N ALA A 69 -12.69 14.27 40.31
CA ALA A 69 -13.09 14.93 41.55
C ALA A 69 -14.58 14.67 41.86
N ASN A 70 -15.45 14.76 40.85
CA ASN A 70 -16.88 14.43 40.97
C ASN A 70 -17.14 12.96 41.35
N GLU A 71 -16.27 12.04 40.94
CA GLU A 71 -16.32 10.64 41.39
C GLU A 71 -15.81 10.48 42.84
N ALA A 72 -14.80 11.25 43.24
CA ALA A 72 -14.21 11.22 44.58
C ALA A 72 -15.22 11.73 45.63
N ILE A 73 -15.88 12.87 45.38
CA ILE A 73 -16.96 13.38 46.25
C ILE A 73 -18.10 12.37 46.39
N SER A 74 -18.52 11.74 45.29
CA SER A 74 -19.56 10.71 45.30
C SER A 74 -19.16 9.46 46.09
N SER A 75 -17.86 9.26 46.30
CA SER A 75 -17.29 8.15 47.07
C SER A 75 -16.88 8.55 48.49
N GLY A 76 -17.17 9.79 48.93
CA GLY A 76 -16.78 10.31 50.24
C GLY A 76 -15.27 10.49 50.43
N ARG A 77 -14.50 10.72 49.36
CA ARG A 77 -13.04 10.96 49.40
C ARG A 77 -12.77 12.45 49.16
N TYR A 78 -12.90 13.26 50.20
CA TYR A 78 -12.89 14.73 50.12
C TYR A 78 -11.48 15.30 49.95
N GLY A 79 -10.47 14.69 50.57
CA GLY A 79 -9.07 15.07 50.33
C GLY A 79 -8.65 14.83 48.88
N GLU A 80 -9.02 13.68 48.31
CA GLU A 80 -8.74 13.35 46.89
C GLU A 80 -9.46 14.30 45.93
N GLU A 81 -10.70 14.71 46.26
CA GLU A 81 -11.46 15.69 45.49
C GLU A 81 -10.70 17.01 45.36
N ILE A 82 -10.27 17.60 46.48
CA ILE A 82 -9.55 18.90 46.51
C ILE A 82 -8.26 18.82 45.69
N ALA A 83 -7.47 17.77 45.88
CA ALA A 83 -6.22 17.58 45.13
C ALA A 83 -6.46 17.49 43.61
N ARG A 84 -7.52 16.81 43.18
CA ARG A 84 -7.89 16.71 41.76
C ARG A 84 -8.47 18.02 41.21
N LEU A 85 -9.21 18.79 42.00
CA LEU A 85 -9.71 20.11 41.61
C LEU A 85 -8.56 21.11 41.40
N TYR A 86 -7.54 21.11 42.26
CA TYR A 86 -6.33 21.91 42.04
C TYR A 86 -5.62 21.57 40.73
N LEU A 87 -5.49 20.27 40.44
CA LEU A 87 -4.92 19.83 39.16
C LEU A 87 -5.80 20.25 37.97
N ALA A 88 -7.12 20.15 38.10
CA ALA A 88 -8.04 20.59 37.06
C ALA A 88 -7.88 22.10 36.79
N LYS A 89 -7.81 22.93 37.85
CA LYS A 89 -7.59 24.37 37.77
C LYS A 89 -6.27 24.74 37.10
N SER A 90 -5.17 24.10 37.50
CA SER A 90 -3.85 24.34 36.89
C SER A 90 -3.83 24.02 35.39
N ASN A 91 -4.41 22.88 34.98
CA ASN A 91 -4.47 22.51 33.57
C ASN A 91 -5.42 23.42 32.77
N ASN A 92 -6.55 23.84 33.35
CA ASN A 92 -7.50 24.72 32.67
C ASN A 92 -6.94 26.14 32.51
N ALA A 93 -6.22 26.65 33.51
CA ALA A 93 -5.51 27.93 33.43
C ALA A 93 -4.46 27.93 32.31
N ALA A 94 -3.73 26.82 32.14
CA ALA A 94 -2.81 26.66 31.01
C ALA A 94 -3.55 26.67 29.65
N ALA A 95 -4.74 26.07 29.57
CA ALA A 95 -5.58 26.14 28.36
C ALA A 95 -6.05 27.58 28.07
N ILE A 96 -6.45 28.35 29.09
CA ILE A 96 -6.88 29.75 28.96
C ILE A 96 -5.72 30.66 28.54
N GLN A 97 -4.52 30.44 29.10
CA GLN A 97 -3.32 31.18 28.69
C GLN A 97 -3.04 30.97 27.20
N LYS A 98 -3.05 29.72 26.74
CA LYS A 98 -2.87 29.38 25.31
C LYS A 98 -3.98 29.90 24.41
N LEU A 99 -5.19 30.02 24.94
CA LEU A 99 -6.29 30.65 24.24
C LEU A 99 -6.05 32.16 24.03
N SER A 100 -5.47 32.85 25.00
CA SER A 100 -5.13 34.29 24.89
C SER A 100 -4.02 34.59 23.89
N GLU A 101 -3.13 33.62 23.63
CA GLU A 101 -2.08 33.70 22.61
C GLU A 101 -2.66 33.60 21.18
N LEU A 102 -3.90 33.12 21.01
CA LEU A 102 -4.51 32.90 19.71
C LEU A 102 -5.11 34.22 19.15
N THR A 103 -4.40 34.83 18.19
CA THR A 103 -4.75 36.15 17.62
C THR A 103 -5.99 36.15 16.72
N ASN A 104 -6.45 34.98 16.23
CA ASN A 104 -7.59 34.86 15.33
C ASN A 104 -8.62 33.84 15.86
N PRO A 105 -9.94 34.10 15.74
CA PRO A 105 -10.99 33.20 16.23
C PRO A 105 -11.15 32.02 15.26
N THR A 106 -10.22 31.07 15.29
CA THR A 106 -10.34 29.81 14.54
C THR A 106 -11.13 28.76 15.35
N LEU A 107 -11.26 28.96 16.66
CA LEU A 107 -12.05 28.10 17.53
C LEU A 107 -13.51 28.55 17.57
N HIS A 108 -14.43 27.58 17.56
CA HIS A 108 -15.85 27.86 17.64
C HIS A 108 -16.19 28.54 18.99
N PRO A 109 -17.01 29.61 19.01
CA PRO A 109 -17.31 30.36 20.24
C PRO A 109 -17.88 29.51 21.37
N SER A 110 -18.65 28.46 21.05
CA SER A 110 -19.19 27.56 22.07
C SER A 110 -18.11 26.78 22.82
N PHE A 111 -17.00 26.42 22.16
CA PHE A 111 -15.89 25.72 22.80
C PHE A 111 -15.13 26.66 23.74
N VAL A 112 -14.93 27.92 23.34
CA VAL A 112 -14.36 28.96 24.20
C VAL A 112 -15.21 29.16 25.45
N GLN A 113 -16.54 29.24 25.28
CA GLN A 113 -17.46 29.34 26.41
C GLN A 113 -17.38 28.12 27.33
N GLN A 114 -17.20 26.90 26.80
CA GLN A 114 -17.04 25.69 27.60
C GLN A 114 -15.79 25.70 28.48
N ILE A 115 -14.67 26.26 28.01
CA ILE A 115 -13.44 26.41 28.81
C ILE A 115 -13.69 27.31 30.02
N TYR A 116 -14.31 28.48 29.82
CA TYR A 116 -14.62 29.40 30.92
C TYR A 116 -15.71 28.85 31.85
N THR A 117 -16.69 28.12 31.32
CA THR A 117 -17.74 27.47 32.12
C THR A 117 -17.14 26.38 33.02
N LEU A 118 -16.19 25.61 32.50
CA LEU A 118 -15.44 24.63 33.27
C LEU A 118 -14.62 25.33 34.37
N ASP A 119 -13.96 26.44 34.05
CA ASP A 119 -13.17 27.23 35.01
C ASP A 119 -14.02 27.69 36.20
N HIS A 120 -15.16 28.29 35.90
CA HIS A 120 -16.08 28.77 36.93
C HIS A 120 -16.67 27.63 37.77
N SER A 121 -16.93 26.47 37.15
CA SER A 121 -17.39 25.27 37.87
C SER A 121 -16.32 24.73 38.81
N ILE A 122 -15.06 24.65 38.34
CA ILE A 122 -13.92 24.24 39.16
C ILE A 122 -13.76 25.18 40.36
N ASP A 123 -13.79 26.51 40.14
CA ASP A 123 -13.65 27.49 41.23
C ASP A 123 -14.76 27.39 42.27
N ARG A 124 -16.02 27.27 41.82
CA ARG A 124 -17.17 27.09 42.72
C ARG A 124 -17.01 25.84 43.58
N ASP A 125 -16.67 24.71 42.96
CA ASP A 125 -16.61 23.42 43.64
C ASP A 125 -15.38 23.32 44.54
N LEU A 126 -14.28 23.99 44.18
CA LEU A 126 -13.07 24.09 45.00
C LEU A 126 -13.32 24.91 46.27
N ILE A 127 -13.95 26.08 46.17
CA ILE A 127 -14.32 26.89 47.36
C ILE A 127 -15.23 26.10 48.30
N ARG A 128 -16.19 25.35 47.74
CA ARG A 128 -17.07 24.46 48.52
C ARG A 128 -16.28 23.33 49.18
N ALA A 129 -15.44 22.63 48.42
CA ALA A 129 -14.71 21.47 48.90
C ALA A 129 -13.72 21.85 50.02
N GLU A 130 -12.99 22.96 49.87
CA GLU A 130 -12.09 23.49 50.91
C GLU A 130 -12.84 23.84 52.17
N LYS A 131 -13.93 24.61 52.05
CA LYS A 131 -14.73 25.01 53.21
C LYS A 131 -15.31 23.81 53.97
N ASP A 132 -15.87 22.84 53.25
CA ASP A 132 -16.45 21.65 53.86
C ASP A 132 -15.37 20.77 54.49
N ASN A 133 -14.20 20.65 53.87
CA ASN A 133 -13.09 19.87 54.41
C ASN A 133 -12.45 20.54 55.64
N ASP A 134 -12.30 21.86 55.65
CA ASP A 134 -11.73 22.59 56.79
C ASP A 134 -12.65 22.57 58.02
N VAL A 135 -13.97 22.54 57.81
CA VAL A 135 -14.96 22.64 58.90
C VAL A 135 -15.51 21.28 59.33
N VAL A 136 -15.71 20.35 58.41
CA VAL A 136 -16.47 19.10 58.65
C VAL A 136 -15.58 17.86 58.55
N TYR A 137 -14.92 17.64 57.41
CA TYR A 137 -14.29 16.35 57.12
C TYR A 137 -12.86 16.21 57.65
N MET A 138 -12.09 17.30 57.60
CA MET A 138 -10.70 17.40 58.04
C MET A 138 -9.79 16.30 57.45
N GLU A 139 -10.05 15.88 56.19
CA GLU A 139 -9.20 14.92 55.50
C GLU A 139 -7.91 15.58 55.02
N THR A 140 -6.81 14.83 55.08
CA THR A 140 -5.52 15.29 54.54
C THR A 140 -5.57 15.32 53.01
N VAL A 141 -5.25 16.46 52.42
CA VAL A 141 -5.15 16.61 50.96
C VAL A 141 -3.90 15.87 50.46
N PRO A 142 -4.04 14.80 49.65
CA PRO A 142 -2.91 14.05 49.13
C PRO A 142 -2.14 14.88 48.09
N GLN A 143 -0.84 14.64 48.00
CA GLN A 143 0.00 15.28 46.99
C GLN A 143 -0.33 14.72 45.59
N PRO A 144 -0.14 15.49 44.50
CA PRO A 144 -0.43 15.04 43.14
C PRO A 144 0.18 13.69 42.76
N ASN A 145 1.38 13.39 43.27
CA ASN A 145 2.10 12.13 43.00
C ASN A 145 1.51 10.92 43.73
N GLN A 146 0.70 11.15 44.77
CA GLN A 146 0.04 10.09 45.54
C GLN A 146 -1.33 9.72 44.97
N LEU A 147 -1.84 10.50 44.01
CA LEU A 147 -3.12 10.26 43.37
C LEU A 147 -3.04 9.08 42.39
N ALA A 148 -4.05 8.21 42.44
CA ALA A 148 -4.17 7.11 41.50
C ALA A 148 -4.33 7.64 40.06
N PRO A 149 -3.55 7.11 39.09
CA PRO A 149 -3.64 7.53 37.70
C PRO A 149 -5.02 7.19 37.11
N ILE A 150 -5.54 8.07 36.27
CA ILE A 150 -6.82 7.87 35.59
C ILE A 150 -6.64 6.76 34.54
N LEU A 151 -7.44 5.69 34.59
CA LEU A 151 -7.40 4.65 33.56
C LEU A 151 -7.75 5.23 32.18
N ARG A 152 -7.13 4.75 31.11
CA ARG A 152 -7.42 5.20 29.74
C ARG A 152 -8.44 4.28 29.11
N SER A 153 -9.46 4.83 28.46
CA SER A 153 -10.41 4.03 27.68
C SER A 153 -10.29 4.38 26.20
N ASP A 154 -9.76 3.47 25.40
CA ASP A 154 -9.57 3.69 23.97
C ASP A 154 -10.76 3.16 23.15
N MET A 155 -11.52 4.07 22.55
CA MET A 155 -12.74 3.80 21.79
C MET A 155 -12.65 4.21 20.32
N ALA A 156 -11.54 4.84 19.90
CA ALA A 156 -11.38 5.33 18.54
C ALA A 156 -10.30 4.51 17.84
N LYS A 157 -10.64 3.90 16.70
CA LYS A 157 -9.68 3.14 15.89
C LYS A 157 -9.58 3.74 14.50
N PRO A 158 -8.37 3.81 13.91
CA PRO A 158 -8.24 4.21 12.52
C PRO A 158 -8.87 3.13 11.64
N ILE A 159 -9.84 3.52 10.82
CA ILE A 159 -10.49 2.63 9.86
C ILE A 159 -9.86 2.94 8.51
N LEU A 160 -9.12 1.97 7.98
CA LEU A 160 -8.62 2.05 6.61
C LEU A 160 -9.77 1.66 5.67
N PRO A 161 -10.06 2.47 4.64
CA PRO A 161 -11.03 2.10 3.64
C PRO A 161 -10.66 0.78 2.95
N SER A 162 -11.64 -0.09 2.74
CA SER A 162 -11.44 -1.40 2.14
C SER A 162 -10.85 -1.34 0.73
N PHE A 163 -11.09 -0.25 -0.01
CA PHE A 163 -10.54 -0.03 -1.36
C PHE A 163 -9.02 0.17 -1.40
N ILE A 164 -8.40 0.48 -0.26
CA ILE A 164 -6.93 0.62 -0.14
C ILE A 164 -6.32 -0.71 0.30
N LEU A 165 -6.99 -1.42 1.21
CA LEU A 165 -6.49 -2.67 1.78
C LEU A 165 -6.53 -3.83 0.79
N ASP A 166 -7.56 -3.88 -0.04
CA ASP A 166 -7.79 -5.01 -0.93
C ASP A 166 -7.82 -4.55 -2.39
N PRO A 167 -6.78 -4.87 -3.19
CA PRO A 167 -6.78 -4.62 -4.62
C PRO A 167 -7.96 -5.26 -5.37
N SER A 168 -8.50 -6.36 -4.83
CA SER A 168 -9.67 -7.04 -5.41
C SER A 168 -10.97 -6.25 -5.22
N TYR A 169 -10.99 -5.25 -4.31
CA TYR A 169 -12.11 -4.33 -4.12
C TYR A 169 -12.55 -3.69 -5.45
N TRP A 170 -11.59 -3.36 -6.31
CA TRP A 170 -11.85 -2.72 -7.60
C TRP A 170 -12.32 -3.70 -8.69
N LEU A 171 -12.13 -5.01 -8.50
CA LEU A 171 -12.51 -6.05 -9.46
C LEU A 171 -13.94 -6.56 -9.23
N VAL A 172 -14.48 -6.47 -7.99
CA VAL A 172 -15.81 -6.99 -7.60
C VAL A 172 -16.90 -5.90 -7.60
N LEU A 173 -16.66 -4.77 -8.27
CA LEU A 173 -17.56 -3.61 -8.28
C LEU A 173 -18.92 -3.86 -8.97
N THR A 174 -19.09 -5.00 -9.65
CA THR A 174 -20.37 -5.41 -10.25
C THR A 174 -21.46 -5.70 -9.21
N GLU A 175 -21.10 -5.96 -7.95
CA GLU A 175 -22.04 -6.33 -6.87
C GLU A 175 -22.48 -5.14 -5.99
N ARG A 176 -22.00 -3.91 -6.23
CA ARG A 176 -22.26 -2.74 -5.36
C ARG A 176 -22.75 -1.51 -6.14
N PRO A 177 -24.05 -1.44 -6.49
CA PRO A 177 -24.62 -0.39 -7.33
C PRO A 177 -24.77 0.99 -6.65
N ASN A 178 -24.57 1.11 -5.34
CA ASN A 178 -24.87 2.34 -4.57
C ASN A 178 -23.64 3.12 -4.07
N ASP A 179 -22.42 2.78 -4.48
CA ASP A 179 -21.22 3.50 -4.04
C ASP A 179 -20.95 4.73 -4.92
N SER A 180 -20.91 5.93 -4.33
CA SER A 180 -20.80 7.20 -5.07
C SER A 180 -19.45 7.41 -5.76
N LEU A 181 -18.43 6.62 -5.40
CA LEU A 181 -17.10 6.56 -6.04
C LEU A 181 -17.11 5.76 -7.36
N PHE A 182 -18.24 5.82 -8.05
CA PHE A 182 -18.68 4.96 -9.15
C PHE A 182 -17.80 5.06 -10.41
N ILE A 183 -16.60 4.48 -10.37
CA ILE A 183 -15.98 3.96 -11.57
C ILE A 183 -16.73 2.66 -11.88
N LYS A 184 -17.77 2.75 -12.72
CA LYS A 184 -18.67 1.67 -13.16
C LYS A 184 -18.00 0.33 -13.48
N ARG A 185 -16.72 0.39 -13.85
CA ARG A 185 -15.92 -0.75 -14.29
C ARG A 185 -14.44 -0.44 -14.12
N PRO A 186 -13.61 -1.32 -13.53
CA PRO A 186 -12.17 -1.13 -13.51
C PRO A 186 -11.65 -0.94 -14.94
N LEU A 187 -10.94 0.18 -15.19
CA LEU A 187 -10.45 0.55 -16.53
C LEU A 187 -9.61 -0.56 -17.18
N PHE A 188 -8.87 -1.29 -16.35
CA PHE A 188 -7.92 -2.31 -16.74
C PHE A 188 -8.34 -3.72 -16.32
N GLU A 189 -9.65 -4.02 -16.33
CA GLU A 189 -10.18 -5.35 -15.98
C GLU A 189 -9.51 -6.48 -16.77
N LYS A 190 -9.22 -6.24 -18.05
CA LYS A 190 -8.58 -7.22 -18.95
C LYS A 190 -7.06 -7.20 -18.86
N LEU A 191 -6.47 -6.25 -18.14
CA LEU A 191 -5.02 -6.16 -18.00
C LEU A 191 -4.57 -7.22 -17.01
N VAL A 192 -3.87 -8.21 -17.55
CA VAL A 192 -3.31 -9.29 -16.74
C VAL A 192 -2.08 -8.76 -16.00
N PRO A 193 -1.91 -9.06 -14.69
CA PRO A 193 -0.74 -8.64 -13.95
C PRO A 193 0.56 -9.15 -14.58
N PHE A 194 1.61 -8.32 -14.56
CA PHE A 194 2.92 -8.67 -15.12
C PHE A 194 3.50 -9.98 -14.53
N ALA A 195 3.23 -10.25 -13.25
CA ALA A 195 3.63 -11.50 -12.60
C ALA A 195 3.09 -12.75 -13.32
N VAL A 196 1.88 -12.69 -13.89
CA VAL A 196 1.30 -13.79 -14.67
C VAL A 196 2.00 -13.92 -16.02
N HIS A 197 2.31 -12.80 -16.69
CA HIS A 197 3.11 -12.82 -17.92
C HIS A 197 4.49 -13.46 -17.70
N GLN A 198 5.15 -13.11 -16.59
CA GLN A 198 6.43 -13.71 -16.21
C GLN A 198 6.30 -15.22 -15.94
N ALA A 199 5.26 -15.63 -15.21
CA ALA A 199 4.99 -17.04 -14.95
C ALA A 199 4.73 -17.85 -16.23
N VAL A 200 3.98 -17.29 -17.18
CA VAL A 200 3.72 -17.91 -18.49
C VAL A 200 5.00 -18.01 -19.32
N SER A 201 5.85 -16.99 -19.31
CA SER A 201 7.15 -17.06 -19.98
C SER A 201 8.01 -18.18 -19.42
N VAL A 202 8.17 -18.23 -18.09
CA VAL A 202 8.95 -19.28 -17.41
C VAL A 202 8.37 -20.66 -17.67
N TYR A 203 7.05 -20.79 -17.71
CA TYR A 203 6.39 -22.04 -18.07
C TYR A 203 6.71 -22.49 -19.50
N ASN A 204 6.65 -21.58 -20.46
CA ASN A 204 6.99 -21.86 -21.86
C ASN A 204 8.46 -22.26 -22.01
N ASP A 205 9.36 -21.58 -21.32
CA ASP A 205 10.79 -21.92 -21.33
C ASP A 205 11.03 -23.33 -20.79
N LYS A 206 10.40 -23.69 -19.67
CA LYS A 206 10.47 -25.04 -19.10
C LYS A 206 9.87 -26.09 -20.02
N LYS A 207 8.71 -25.80 -20.62
CA LYS A 207 8.07 -26.69 -21.59
C LYS A 207 8.99 -26.95 -22.79
N ASN A 208 9.56 -25.88 -23.36
CA ASN A 208 10.46 -25.98 -24.51
C ASN A 208 11.72 -26.76 -24.15
N TYR A 209 12.29 -26.53 -22.96
CA TYR A 209 13.44 -27.29 -22.46
C TYR A 209 13.14 -28.80 -22.38
N ILE A 210 11.99 -29.18 -21.81
CA ILE A 210 11.61 -30.60 -21.71
C ILE A 210 11.42 -31.20 -23.12
N VAL A 211 10.71 -30.51 -24.01
CA VAL A 211 10.47 -31.03 -25.36
C VAL A 211 11.78 -31.18 -26.12
N GLN A 212 12.66 -30.18 -26.06
CA GLN A 212 13.89 -30.19 -26.83
C GLN A 212 14.92 -31.17 -26.27
N ASN A 213 15.16 -31.16 -24.97
CA ASN A 213 16.23 -31.97 -24.37
C ASN A 213 15.77 -33.37 -23.97
N ASP A 214 14.59 -33.51 -23.36
CA ASP A 214 14.13 -34.82 -22.89
C ASP A 214 13.49 -35.66 -23.99
N ILE A 215 12.95 -35.04 -25.04
CA ILE A 215 12.29 -35.77 -26.13
C ILE A 215 13.16 -35.75 -27.38
N ILE A 216 13.38 -34.59 -27.99
CA ILE A 216 14.02 -34.50 -29.31
C ILE A 216 15.48 -34.96 -29.24
N GLU A 217 16.27 -34.41 -28.31
CA GLU A 217 17.70 -34.72 -28.21
C GLU A 217 17.93 -36.19 -27.83
N LYS A 218 17.22 -36.70 -26.81
CA LYS A 218 17.32 -38.12 -26.42
C LYS A 218 16.91 -39.05 -27.55
N ASN A 219 15.83 -38.76 -28.25
CA ASN A 219 15.38 -39.59 -29.37
C ASN A 219 16.39 -39.54 -30.53
N SER A 220 16.98 -38.38 -30.82
CA SER A 220 18.03 -38.26 -31.83
C SER A 220 19.29 -39.07 -31.45
N VAL A 221 19.69 -39.08 -30.18
CA VAL A 221 20.81 -39.92 -29.70
C VAL A 221 20.48 -41.40 -29.83
N LEU A 222 19.29 -41.83 -29.40
CA LEU A 222 18.81 -43.21 -29.55
C LEU A 222 18.78 -43.64 -31.02
N GLU A 223 18.34 -42.77 -31.92
CA GLU A 223 18.28 -43.05 -33.35
C GLU A 223 19.69 -43.13 -33.96
N GLN A 224 20.62 -42.26 -33.54
CA GLN A 224 22.03 -42.37 -33.93
C GLN A 224 22.68 -43.66 -33.41
N GLU A 225 22.41 -44.06 -32.17
CA GLU A 225 22.90 -45.33 -31.61
C GLU A 225 22.31 -46.53 -32.36
N TYR A 226 21.01 -46.50 -32.64
CA TYR A 226 20.34 -47.51 -33.46
C TYR A 226 20.99 -47.64 -34.84
N GLN A 227 21.21 -46.53 -35.54
CA GLN A 227 21.87 -46.52 -36.86
C GLN A 227 23.32 -47.03 -36.78
N LYS A 228 24.06 -46.66 -35.73
CA LYS A 228 25.43 -47.18 -35.50
C LYS A 228 25.42 -48.70 -35.31
N VAL A 229 24.57 -49.22 -34.44
CA VAL A 229 24.46 -50.66 -34.15
C VAL A 229 24.07 -51.44 -35.42
N ILE A 230 23.10 -50.93 -36.19
CA ILE A 230 22.71 -51.52 -37.48
C ILE A 230 23.88 -51.57 -38.45
N THR A 231 24.63 -50.47 -38.56
CA THR A 231 25.80 -50.38 -39.45
C THR A 231 26.92 -51.32 -39.01
N GLU A 232 27.21 -51.39 -37.70
CA GLU A 232 28.23 -52.28 -37.12
C GLU A 232 27.91 -53.75 -37.33
N LEU A 233 26.64 -54.13 -37.13
CA LEU A 233 26.14 -55.49 -37.37
C LEU A 233 25.95 -55.79 -38.87
N ARG A 234 26.15 -54.79 -39.74
CA ARG A 234 25.86 -54.82 -41.18
C ARG A 234 24.46 -55.37 -41.45
N LEU A 235 23.52 -55.15 -40.54
CA LEU A 235 22.13 -55.49 -40.76
C LEU A 235 21.52 -54.34 -41.55
N PRO A 236 20.56 -54.59 -42.45
CA PRO A 236 20.03 -55.90 -42.87
C PRO A 236 20.93 -56.66 -43.87
N TYR A 237 21.97 -56.03 -44.42
CA TYR A 237 22.85 -56.56 -45.47
C TYR A 237 23.44 -57.96 -45.22
N SER A 238 23.73 -58.31 -43.97
CA SER A 238 24.28 -59.61 -43.58
C SER A 238 23.27 -60.76 -43.68
N LEU A 239 21.96 -60.46 -43.76
CA LEU A 239 20.89 -61.45 -43.94
C LEU A 239 20.53 -61.70 -45.41
N ASP A 240 20.87 -60.77 -46.31
CA ASP A 240 20.43 -60.75 -47.72
C ASP A 240 21.52 -61.20 -48.71
N ILE A 241 22.51 -62.00 -48.26
CA ILE A 241 23.62 -62.51 -49.08
C ILE A 241 23.11 -63.63 -50.02
N ILE A 242 22.40 -63.24 -51.08
CA ILE A 242 22.09 -64.07 -52.26
C ILE A 242 22.31 -63.19 -53.51
N ASP A 243 23.53 -63.18 -54.05
CA ASP A 243 24.04 -62.78 -55.39
C ASP A 243 23.38 -61.63 -56.20
N THR A 244 22.40 -60.94 -55.66
CA THR A 244 21.57 -59.91 -56.29
C THR A 244 21.52 -58.70 -55.38
N LEU A 245 21.49 -57.50 -55.97
CA LEU A 245 21.48 -56.23 -55.26
C LEU A 245 20.40 -56.26 -54.14
N PRO A 246 20.75 -55.98 -52.86
CA PRO A 246 19.81 -56.04 -51.74
C PRO A 246 18.56 -55.21 -52.02
N LYS A 247 17.37 -55.78 -51.75
CA LYS A 247 16.10 -55.13 -52.09
C LYS A 247 15.90 -53.81 -51.36
N GLU A 248 16.45 -53.67 -50.16
CA GLU A 248 16.35 -52.44 -49.37
C GLU A 248 17.20 -51.29 -49.94
N LEU A 249 18.35 -51.58 -50.56
CA LEU A 249 19.09 -50.55 -51.30
C LEU A 249 18.33 -50.10 -52.54
N LEU A 250 17.62 -51.02 -53.18
CA LEU A 250 16.74 -50.71 -54.30
C LEU A 250 15.58 -49.84 -53.83
N THR A 251 14.97 -50.13 -52.68
CA THR A 251 13.90 -49.29 -52.11
C THR A 251 14.41 -47.92 -51.67
N TYR A 252 15.61 -47.83 -51.07
CA TYR A 252 16.20 -46.53 -50.73
C TYR A 252 16.60 -45.73 -51.97
N ALA A 253 17.12 -46.40 -53.01
CA ALA A 253 17.43 -45.76 -54.28
C ALA A 253 16.15 -45.27 -54.97
N GLU A 254 15.09 -46.07 -54.99
CA GLU A 254 13.75 -45.71 -55.48
C GLU A 254 13.17 -44.55 -54.68
N GLU A 255 13.25 -44.57 -53.34
CA GLU A 255 12.76 -43.48 -52.48
C GLU A 255 13.53 -42.18 -52.72
N VAL A 256 14.86 -42.23 -52.83
CA VAL A 256 15.67 -41.06 -53.20
C VAL A 256 15.32 -40.56 -54.60
N GLN A 257 15.03 -41.46 -55.54
CA GLN A 257 14.67 -41.12 -56.92
C GLN A 257 13.25 -40.54 -57.01
N ASP A 258 12.31 -41.05 -56.22
CA ASP A 258 10.93 -40.56 -56.06
C ASP A 258 10.89 -39.19 -55.39
N LEU A 259 11.80 -38.92 -54.45
CA LEU A 259 12.02 -37.60 -53.86
C LEU A 259 12.75 -36.63 -54.82
N GLY A 260 12.96 -37.03 -56.08
CA GLY A 260 13.54 -36.22 -57.15
C GLY A 260 15.07 -36.20 -57.21
N GLY A 261 15.72 -37.09 -56.45
CA GLY A 261 17.15 -37.38 -56.54
C GLY A 261 18.05 -36.17 -56.31
N ILE A 262 19.13 -36.09 -57.07
CA ILE A 262 20.12 -35.02 -56.91
C ILE A 262 19.63 -33.66 -57.43
N GLN A 263 18.62 -33.66 -58.30
CA GLN A 263 18.07 -32.43 -58.88
C GLN A 263 17.32 -31.63 -57.82
N THR A 264 16.48 -32.28 -57.01
CA THR A 264 15.77 -31.61 -55.91
C THR A 264 16.71 -31.09 -54.84
N LEU A 265 17.84 -31.77 -54.57
CA LEU A 265 18.90 -31.25 -53.69
C LEU A 265 19.54 -29.97 -54.26
N ASN A 266 19.88 -29.96 -55.55
CA ASN A 266 20.41 -28.76 -56.19
C ASN A 266 19.38 -27.62 -56.20
N ASP A 267 18.10 -27.92 -56.45
CA ASP A 267 17.03 -26.94 -56.41
C ASP A 267 16.81 -26.37 -54.99
N MET A 268 16.85 -27.21 -53.96
CA MET A 268 16.80 -26.77 -52.56
C MET A 268 18.00 -25.89 -52.21
N LEU A 269 19.20 -26.26 -52.67
CA LEU A 269 20.42 -25.48 -52.43
C LEU A 269 20.33 -24.10 -53.12
N HIS A 270 19.89 -24.06 -54.38
CA HIS A 270 19.64 -22.81 -55.09
C HIS A 270 18.57 -21.96 -54.39
N LYS A 271 17.48 -22.58 -53.92
CA LYS A 271 16.41 -21.88 -53.19
C LYS A 271 16.88 -21.31 -51.86
N ILE A 272 17.74 -22.02 -51.12
CA ILE A 272 18.38 -21.51 -49.89
C ILE A 272 19.26 -20.30 -50.22
N GLN A 273 20.07 -20.38 -51.29
CA GLN A 273 20.91 -19.25 -51.72
C GLN A 273 20.06 -18.04 -52.13
N ASP A 274 18.97 -18.24 -52.87
CA ASP A 274 18.07 -17.17 -53.28
C ASP A 274 17.33 -16.56 -52.08
N MET A 275 16.87 -17.39 -51.13
CA MET A 275 16.28 -16.91 -49.89
C MET A 275 17.27 -16.11 -49.05
N SER A 276 18.53 -16.56 -48.96
CA SER A 276 19.60 -15.84 -48.28
C SER A 276 19.87 -14.49 -48.93
N LYS A 277 19.93 -14.42 -50.26
CA LYS A 277 20.10 -13.16 -51.00
C LYS A 277 18.93 -12.21 -50.78
N LYS A 278 17.69 -12.73 -50.79
CA LYS A 278 16.49 -11.93 -50.48
C LYS A 278 16.51 -11.39 -49.05
N ALA A 279 16.88 -12.20 -48.07
CA ALA A 279 16.99 -11.76 -46.68
C ALA A 279 18.08 -10.68 -46.52
N LEU A 280 19.23 -10.83 -47.18
CA LEU A 280 20.27 -9.79 -47.20
C LEU A 280 19.79 -8.51 -47.86
N GLY A 281 19.09 -8.60 -49.00
CA GLY A 281 18.51 -7.43 -49.66
C GLY A 281 17.53 -6.66 -48.76
N LEU A 282 16.66 -7.36 -48.02
CA LEU A 282 15.75 -6.72 -47.06
C LEU A 282 16.49 -6.03 -45.90
N ILE A 283 17.59 -6.62 -45.44
CA ILE A 283 18.44 -6.03 -44.40
C ILE A 283 19.13 -4.77 -44.94
N GLU A 284 19.70 -4.84 -46.15
CA GLU A 284 20.36 -3.69 -46.80
C GLU A 284 19.37 -2.56 -47.09
N GLU A 285 18.15 -2.87 -47.57
CA GLU A 285 17.09 -1.87 -47.73
C GLU A 285 16.73 -1.19 -46.40
N GLY A 286 16.63 -1.97 -45.31
CA GLY A 286 16.38 -1.42 -43.97
C GLY A 286 17.51 -0.50 -43.48
N PHE A 287 18.77 -0.87 -43.71
CA PHE A 287 19.91 -0.03 -43.36
C PHE A 287 19.98 1.24 -44.21
N ASN A 288 19.78 1.13 -45.53
CA ASN A 288 19.78 2.28 -46.43
C ASN A 288 18.68 3.29 -46.07
N ALA A 289 17.48 2.81 -45.69
CA ALA A 289 16.39 3.68 -45.25
C ALA A 289 16.72 4.44 -43.95
N LEU A 290 17.42 3.80 -43.00
CA LEU A 290 17.88 4.45 -41.77
C LEU A 290 19.02 5.45 -42.04
N GLU A 291 19.92 5.12 -42.96
CA GLU A 291 21.04 6.00 -43.33
C GLU A 291 20.53 7.24 -44.07
N GLU A 292 19.57 7.08 -44.99
CA GLU A 292 18.92 8.18 -45.70
C GLU A 292 18.17 9.12 -44.74
N GLU A 293 17.41 8.58 -43.78
CA GLU A 293 16.72 9.39 -42.76
C GLU A 293 17.71 10.19 -41.90
N ASN A 294 18.79 9.53 -41.46
CA ASN A 294 19.82 10.16 -40.65
C ASN A 294 20.61 11.24 -41.43
N GLU A 295 20.91 11.02 -42.71
CA GLU A 295 21.53 12.04 -43.57
C GLU A 295 20.60 13.24 -43.77
N GLN A 296 19.31 13.00 -44.01
CA GLN A 296 18.31 14.05 -44.14
C GLN A 296 18.15 14.85 -42.84
N ASP A 297 18.09 14.19 -41.67
CA ASP A 297 18.08 14.87 -40.36
C ASP A 297 19.34 15.71 -40.17
N ALA A 298 20.52 15.16 -40.51
CA ALA A 298 21.79 15.89 -40.43
C ALA A 298 21.84 17.12 -41.35
N MET A 299 21.27 17.02 -42.56
CA MET A 299 21.17 18.16 -43.49
C MET A 299 20.20 19.23 -42.98
N LEU A 300 19.02 18.84 -42.51
CA LEU A 300 18.01 19.76 -41.98
C LEU A 300 18.48 20.45 -40.70
N SER A 301 19.15 19.70 -39.82
CA SER A 301 19.79 20.22 -38.59
C SER A 301 20.87 21.26 -38.89
N LYS A 302 21.68 21.07 -39.95
CA LYS A 302 22.67 22.05 -40.43
C LYS A 302 22.03 23.30 -41.04
N GLN A 303 20.94 23.16 -41.78
CA GLN A 303 20.29 24.29 -42.47
C GLN A 303 19.44 25.18 -41.54
N TYR A 304 18.76 24.59 -40.55
CA TYR A 304 17.75 25.31 -39.76
C TYR A 304 18.05 25.41 -38.26
N GLY A 305 19.12 24.75 -37.79
CA GLY A 305 19.53 24.73 -36.38
C GLY A 305 18.61 23.88 -35.49
N LYS A 306 19.19 23.27 -34.45
CA LYS A 306 18.56 22.25 -33.56
C LYS A 306 17.27 22.65 -32.83
N ARG A 307 16.79 23.90 -32.93
CA ARG A 307 15.65 24.43 -32.14
C ARG A 307 14.31 24.49 -32.86
N LYS A 308 14.25 24.31 -34.18
CA LYS A 308 12.98 24.43 -34.93
C LYS A 308 12.21 23.12 -35.13
N TYR A 309 12.81 21.96 -34.82
CA TYR A 309 12.24 20.63 -35.13
C TYR A 309 12.02 19.71 -33.93
N ILE A 310 12.13 20.22 -32.70
CA ILE A 310 11.73 19.46 -31.50
C ILE A 310 10.25 19.82 -31.24
N ILE A 311 9.33 18.98 -31.72
CA ILE A 311 7.93 18.96 -31.27
C ILE A 311 7.82 17.87 -30.20
#